data_AF-A0A0J9TD75-F1
#
_entry.id   AF-A0A0J9TD75-F1
#
_cell.length_a   1.000
_cell.length_b   1.000
_cell.length_c   1.000
_cell.angle_alpha   90.00
_cell.angle_beta   90.00
_cell.angle_gamma   90.00
#
_symmetry.space_group_name_H-M   'P 1'
#
loop_
_entity.id
_entity.type
_entity.pdbx_description
1 polymer ?
#
loop_
_entity_poly.entity_id
_entity_poly.type
_entity_poly.pdbx_seq_one_letter_code
_entity_poly.pdbx_strand_id
1 'polypeptide(L)'
;MPCLFFPHECTPTHTPLRRCTCEAARQSEISKTDPHVRGDTGASTPVCPRTKRRTPPPRRMQLTQVLSGLWRQSIVRSADNSGVIKACIIGIGKNKWGTGKIGDRIRVSIRDKTNDCTIQEKTPKGIIVRRKKETKRKDGSYIKFDDNAFVIISKNKLKATKIKGPVAMETRHNCKNLARYIF
;
A
#
# COMPACT_ATOMS: atom_id res chain seq x y z
N MET A 1 -33.06 39.39 49.78
CA MET A 1 -32.14 39.15 50.91
C MET A 1 -31.76 37.67 50.91
N PRO A 2 -30.48 37.30 51.09
CA PRO A 2 -29.38 37.25 50.10
C PRO A 2 -28.96 35.78 49.81
N CYS A 3 -28.47 35.40 48.63
CA CYS A 3 -27.10 35.56 48.07
C CYS A 3 -25.95 35.12 49.00
N LEU A 4 -25.34 33.96 48.76
CA LEU A 4 -23.89 33.65 48.89
C LEU A 4 -23.64 32.36 48.04
N PHE A 5 -22.99 32.33 46.87
CA PHE A 5 -21.67 32.77 46.38
C PHE A 5 -20.50 31.84 46.76
N PHE A 6 -19.60 31.66 45.77
CA PHE A 6 -18.25 31.07 45.73
C PHE A 6 -18.07 29.67 45.10
N PRO A 7 -16.92 29.38 44.42
CA PRO A 7 -16.48 30.01 43.16
C PRO A 7 -15.77 29.06 42.15
N HIS A 8 -15.76 29.50 40.88
CA HIS A 8 -14.69 29.54 39.85
C HIS A 8 -13.74 28.35 39.52
N GLU A 9 -13.81 28.04 38.20
CA GLU A 9 -12.76 27.93 37.18
C GLU A 9 -11.52 27.03 37.39
N CYS A 10 -11.25 26.21 36.38
CA CYS A 10 -9.92 26.10 35.77
C CYS A 10 -10.00 25.45 34.37
N THR A 11 -9.81 26.27 33.33
CA THR A 11 -9.08 25.87 32.12
C THR A 11 -7.82 26.73 32.08
N PRO A 12 -6.66 26.19 31.66
CA PRO A 12 -6.17 26.59 30.34
C PRO A 12 -5.33 25.53 29.59
N THR A 13 -4.95 25.97 28.40
CA THR A 13 -4.31 25.40 27.23
C THR A 13 -2.81 25.07 27.37
N HIS A 14 -2.28 24.48 26.28
CA HIS A 14 -0.88 24.55 25.78
C HIS A 14 0.14 23.44 26.14
N THR A 15 0.52 22.67 25.11
CA THR A 15 1.85 22.04 24.91
C THR A 15 2.95 23.10 24.79
N PRO A 16 4.23 22.88 25.22
CA PRO A 16 5.15 22.00 24.49
C PRO A 16 6.30 21.30 25.28
N LEU A 17 6.89 20.30 24.60
CA LEU A 17 8.28 19.81 24.62
C LEU A 17 9.12 19.91 25.92
N ARG A 18 9.56 18.76 26.45
CA ARG A 18 10.74 18.68 27.32
C ARG A 18 11.75 17.63 26.85
N ARG A 19 12.97 18.14 26.67
CA ARG A 19 14.25 17.42 26.53
C ARG A 19 14.50 16.57 27.78
N CYS A 20 14.98 15.35 27.58
CA CYS A 20 15.67 14.58 28.60
C CYS A 20 17.10 15.13 28.75
N THR A 21 17.45 15.60 29.94
CA THR A 21 18.83 15.73 30.42
C THR A 21 18.92 14.91 31.69
N CYS A 22 19.64 13.80 31.64
CA CYS A 22 19.99 13.01 32.80
C CYS A 22 21.29 13.56 33.40
N GLU A 23 21.21 13.93 34.68
CA GLU A 23 22.33 14.36 35.52
C GLU A 23 22.22 13.58 36.84
N ALA A 24 23.28 12.82 37.18
CA ALA A 24 23.65 12.23 38.47
C ALA A 24 24.66 11.09 38.19
N ALA A 25 25.81 10.89 38.87
CA ALA A 25 26.27 11.39 40.16
C ALA A 25 27.81 11.20 40.34
N ARG A 26 28.37 12.04 41.24
CA ARG A 26 29.39 11.83 42.29
C ARG A 26 30.80 11.27 42.01
N GLN A 27 31.78 12.21 42.01
CA GLN A 27 32.90 12.44 42.96
C GLN A 27 33.70 11.28 43.61
N SER A 28 35.03 11.30 43.43
CA SER A 28 36.10 11.35 44.47
C SER A 28 37.46 11.60 43.78
N GLU A 29 38.08 12.77 43.97
CA GLU A 29 39.22 13.09 44.87
C GLU A 29 40.63 13.08 44.21
N ILE A 30 41.06 14.30 43.86
CA ILE A 30 42.37 14.98 43.98
C ILE A 30 43.65 14.13 44.24
N SER A 31 44.64 14.28 43.34
CA SER A 31 46.04 14.63 43.71
C SER A 31 46.80 15.25 42.53
N LYS A 32 47.47 16.39 42.77
CA LYS A 32 48.25 17.21 41.82
C LYS A 32 49.66 16.64 41.62
N THR A 33 50.22 16.75 40.41
CA THR A 33 51.63 17.14 40.13
C THR A 33 51.80 17.57 38.66
N ASP A 34 52.82 18.39 38.45
CA ASP A 34 53.11 19.37 37.39
C ASP A 34 53.57 18.83 36.01
N PRO A 35 53.76 19.72 34.99
CA PRO A 35 53.60 19.41 33.57
C PRO A 35 54.92 19.14 32.85
N HIS A 36 54.92 18.21 31.88
CA HIS A 36 55.77 18.31 30.69
C HIS A 36 55.41 17.26 29.61
N VAL A 37 55.70 17.62 28.36
CA VAL A 37 55.88 16.79 27.16
C VAL A 37 54.68 16.58 26.23
N ARG A 38 55.00 16.90 24.96
CA ARG A 38 54.23 16.88 23.72
C ARG A 38 53.79 15.47 23.34
N GLY A 39 52.65 15.37 22.65
CA GLY A 39 52.21 14.14 22.00
C GLY A 39 50.92 14.31 21.23
N ASP A 40 50.96 15.03 20.11
CA ASP A 40 49.93 14.94 19.07
C ASP A 40 49.86 13.49 18.57
N THR A 41 48.86 12.74 19.02
CA THR A 41 48.41 11.54 18.30
C THR A 41 46.89 11.52 18.30
N GLY A 42 46.32 12.17 17.29
CA GLY A 42 44.93 11.97 16.92
C GLY A 42 44.73 10.52 16.48
N ALA A 43 44.22 9.69 17.38
CA ALA A 43 43.72 8.36 17.05
C ALA A 43 42.42 8.53 16.23
N SER A 44 42.59 8.78 14.93
CA SER A 44 41.51 8.65 13.96
C SER A 44 41.06 7.18 13.96
N THR A 45 39.87 6.91 14.51
CA THR A 45 39.23 5.61 14.33
C THR A 45 39.08 5.36 12.83
N PRO A 46 39.49 4.20 12.29
CA PRO A 46 39.29 3.91 10.89
C PRO A 46 37.78 3.81 10.62
N VAL A 47 37.23 4.84 10.00
CA VAL A 47 35.88 4.77 9.42
C VAL A 47 35.98 3.76 8.29
N CYS A 48 35.39 2.57 8.49
CA CYS A 48 35.27 1.58 7.42
C CYS A 48 34.69 2.28 6.19
N PRO A 49 35.37 2.24 5.02
CA PRO A 49 34.83 2.87 3.83
C PRO A 49 33.46 2.24 3.60
N ARG A 50 32.42 3.08 3.62
CA ARG A 50 31.03 2.68 3.41
C ARG A 50 30.96 2.08 2.02
N THR A 51 31.22 0.78 1.89
CA THR A 51 31.13 0.05 0.63
C THR A 51 29.72 0.29 0.15
N LYS A 52 29.59 1.09 -0.91
CA LYS A 52 28.32 1.37 -1.57
C LYS A 52 27.72 0.00 -1.82
N ARG A 53 26.70 -0.39 -1.04
CA ARG A 53 25.99 -1.65 -1.25
C ARG A 53 25.53 -1.58 -2.68
N ARG A 54 26.19 -2.31 -3.57
CA ARG A 54 25.83 -2.37 -4.98
C ARG A 54 24.40 -2.90 -4.95
N THR A 55 23.42 -2.06 -5.27
CA THR A 55 22.07 -2.56 -5.48
C THR A 55 22.21 -3.65 -6.54
N PRO A 56 21.74 -4.88 -6.27
CA PRO A 56 21.83 -5.93 -7.26
C PRO A 56 21.22 -5.40 -8.56
N PRO A 57 21.84 -5.65 -9.73
CA PRO A 57 21.23 -5.25 -10.99
C PRO A 57 19.81 -5.83 -11.01
N PRO A 58 18.81 -5.09 -11.53
CA PRO A 58 17.47 -5.62 -11.64
C PRO A 58 17.59 -6.97 -12.34
N ARG A 59 17.15 -8.05 -11.66
CA ARG A 59 17.24 -9.40 -12.21
C ARG A 59 16.71 -9.32 -13.63
N ARG A 60 17.51 -9.76 -14.62
CA ARG A 60 17.09 -9.85 -16.02
C ARG A 60 15.79 -10.64 -16.03
N MET A 61 14.67 -9.91 -16.11
CA MET A 61 13.33 -10.49 -16.03
C MET A 61 13.28 -11.51 -17.17
N GLN A 62 13.14 -12.79 -16.84
CA GLN A 62 12.94 -13.82 -17.87
C GLN A 62 11.81 -13.33 -18.79
N LEU A 63 11.98 -13.48 -20.11
CA LEU A 63 11.11 -12.90 -21.13
C LEU A 63 9.61 -13.18 -20.89
N THR A 64 9.32 -14.32 -20.25
CA THR A 64 7.99 -14.79 -19.82
C THR A 64 7.29 -13.86 -18.82
N GLN A 65 8.04 -13.16 -17.96
CA GLN A 65 7.48 -12.22 -16.98
C GLN A 65 7.15 -10.86 -17.62
N VAL A 66 7.69 -10.53 -18.79
CA VAL A 66 7.50 -9.20 -19.41
C VAL A 66 6.14 -9.08 -20.09
N LEU A 67 5.62 -10.18 -20.66
CA LEU A 67 4.46 -10.19 -21.58
C LEU A 67 3.09 -10.49 -20.95
N SER A 68 3.02 -10.94 -19.70
CA SER A 68 1.78 -11.45 -19.07
C SER A 68 0.83 -10.36 -18.52
N GLY A 69 0.72 -9.23 -19.21
CA GLY A 69 -0.21 -8.16 -18.85
C GLY A 69 -1.68 -8.47 -19.18
N LEU A 70 -2.60 -7.67 -18.63
CA LEU A 70 -4.01 -7.71 -19.02
C LEU A 70 -4.23 -6.73 -20.17
N TRP A 71 -4.60 -7.25 -21.32
CA TRP A 71 -4.88 -6.48 -22.53
C TRP A 71 -6.37 -6.52 -22.86
N ARG A 72 -6.78 -5.74 -23.86
CA ARG A 72 -8.07 -5.97 -24.51
C ARG A 72 -8.13 -7.40 -25.03
N GLN A 73 -9.33 -7.96 -25.08
CA GLN A 73 -9.63 -9.35 -25.43
C GLN A 73 -9.10 -10.42 -24.46
N SER A 74 -8.32 -10.05 -23.44
CA SER A 74 -7.89 -11.00 -22.40
C SER A 74 -9.08 -11.54 -21.61
N ILE A 75 -9.05 -12.83 -21.30
CA ILE A 75 -10.06 -13.50 -20.48
C ILE A 75 -9.63 -13.46 -19.01
N VAL A 76 -10.54 -13.06 -18.14
CA VAL A 76 -10.33 -12.91 -16.70
C VAL A 76 -11.43 -13.62 -15.91
N ARG A 77 -11.08 -14.10 -14.71
CA ARG A 77 -12.02 -14.79 -13.81
C ARG A 77 -12.74 -13.79 -12.90
N SER A 78 -13.99 -14.07 -12.57
CA SER A 78 -14.70 -13.28 -11.57
C SER A 78 -14.27 -13.67 -10.17
N ALA A 79 -13.93 -12.69 -9.33
CA ALA A 79 -13.56 -12.88 -7.92
C ALA A 79 -14.72 -12.54 -6.97
N ASP A 80 -15.96 -12.70 -7.41
CA ASP A 80 -17.14 -12.30 -6.65
C ASP A 80 -18.26 -13.35 -6.70
N ASN A 81 -19.33 -13.10 -5.94
CA ASN A 81 -20.51 -13.96 -5.89
C ASN A 81 -21.63 -13.51 -6.85
N SER A 82 -21.31 -12.71 -7.89
CA SER A 82 -22.30 -12.21 -8.86
C SER A 82 -22.86 -13.27 -9.82
N GLY A 83 -22.27 -14.47 -9.83
CA GLY A 83 -22.64 -15.58 -10.73
C GLY A 83 -21.92 -15.54 -12.09
N VAL A 84 -21.00 -14.60 -12.30
CA VAL A 84 -20.13 -14.61 -13.49
C VAL A 84 -18.91 -15.51 -13.22
N ILE A 85 -18.53 -16.34 -14.20
CA ILE A 85 -17.39 -17.25 -14.08
C ILE A 85 -16.18 -16.65 -14.81
N LYS A 86 -16.35 -16.30 -16.09
CA LYS A 86 -15.33 -15.68 -16.94
C LYS A 86 -15.90 -14.52 -17.74
N ALA A 87 -15.07 -13.51 -17.94
CA ALA A 87 -15.38 -12.39 -18.82
C ALA A 87 -14.17 -11.99 -19.67
N CYS A 88 -14.45 -11.38 -20.81
CA CYS A 88 -13.48 -10.87 -21.75
C CYS A 88 -13.39 -9.35 -21.62
N ILE A 89 -12.17 -8.81 -21.51
CA ILE A 89 -11.97 -7.36 -21.38
C ILE A 89 -12.19 -6.69 -22.74
N ILE A 90 -13.15 -5.78 -22.83
CA ILE A 90 -13.41 -5.00 -24.05
C ILE A 90 -12.64 -3.68 -24.03
N GLY A 91 -12.62 -3.03 -22.86
CA GLY A 91 -12.00 -1.72 -22.70
C GLY A 91 -11.39 -1.53 -21.33
N ILE A 92 -10.25 -0.84 -21.31
CA ILE A 92 -9.54 -0.44 -20.10
C ILE A 92 -9.73 1.07 -19.99
N GLY A 93 -10.36 1.54 -18.90
CA GLY A 93 -10.98 2.87 -18.86
C GLY A 93 -10.05 4.03 -19.15
N LYS A 94 -8.94 4.15 -18.40
CA LYS A 94 -8.00 5.28 -18.52
C LYS A 94 -6.89 5.06 -19.55
N ASN A 95 -6.74 3.84 -20.06
CA ASN A 95 -5.58 3.46 -20.85
C ASN A 95 -6.02 2.88 -22.19
N LYS A 96 -5.85 3.67 -23.28
CA LYS A 96 -6.23 3.23 -24.63
C LYS A 96 -5.25 2.19 -25.20
N TRP A 97 -3.96 2.28 -24.86
CA TRP A 97 -2.88 1.49 -25.50
C TRP A 97 -1.96 0.75 -24.51
N GLY A 98 -2.43 0.49 -23.30
CA GLY A 98 -1.61 -0.20 -22.31
C GLY A 98 -2.35 -1.27 -21.54
N THR A 99 -1.60 -1.87 -20.62
CA THR A 99 -2.09 -3.00 -19.83
C THR A 99 -2.90 -2.54 -18.62
N GLY A 100 -3.96 -3.28 -18.30
CA GLY A 100 -4.80 -3.01 -17.13
C GLY A 100 -4.04 -3.28 -15.84
N LYS A 101 -3.91 -2.26 -14.99
CA LYS A 101 -3.28 -2.34 -13.66
C LYS A 101 -4.31 -2.75 -12.61
N ILE A 102 -3.82 -3.17 -11.45
CA ILE A 102 -4.68 -3.43 -10.30
C ILE A 102 -5.41 -2.14 -9.91
N GLY A 103 -6.72 -2.22 -9.69
CA GLY A 103 -7.59 -1.09 -9.40
C GLY A 103 -8.16 -0.37 -10.64
N ASP A 104 -7.70 -0.68 -11.85
CA ASP A 104 -8.26 -0.05 -13.05
C ASP A 104 -9.71 -0.47 -13.30
N ARG A 105 -10.52 0.51 -13.73
CA ARG A 105 -11.88 0.27 -14.19
C ARG A 105 -11.85 -0.29 -15.60
N ILE A 106 -12.55 -1.39 -15.79
CA ILE A 106 -12.65 -2.11 -17.06
C ILE A 106 -14.10 -2.25 -17.49
N ARG A 107 -14.30 -2.43 -18.80
CA ARG A 107 -15.58 -2.77 -19.40
C ARG A 107 -15.43 -4.18 -19.97
N VAL A 108 -16.28 -5.11 -19.55
CA VAL A 108 -16.13 -6.54 -19.85
C VAL A 108 -17.36 -7.10 -20.53
N SER A 109 -17.17 -8.07 -21.43
CA SER A 109 -18.23 -8.91 -21.99
C SER A 109 -18.24 -10.22 -21.22
N ILE A 110 -19.41 -10.61 -20.71
CA ILE A 110 -19.58 -11.89 -20.01
C ILE A 110 -19.45 -13.01 -21.05
N ARG A 111 -18.59 -14.00 -20.77
CA ARG A 111 -18.43 -15.20 -21.61
C ARG A 111 -19.17 -16.37 -20.98
N ASP A 112 -18.86 -16.65 -19.71
CA ASP A 112 -19.43 -17.76 -18.95
C ASP A 112 -20.11 -17.21 -17.69
N LYS A 113 -21.34 -17.66 -17.42
CA LYS A 113 -22.11 -17.32 -16.23
C LYS A 113 -22.93 -18.53 -15.74
N THR A 114 -23.22 -18.56 -14.45
CA THR A 114 -24.16 -19.48 -13.83
C THR A 114 -25.61 -19.06 -14.15
N ASN A 115 -26.56 -19.99 -14.04
CA ASN A 115 -27.99 -19.72 -14.24
C ASN A 115 -28.52 -18.67 -13.25
N ASP A 116 -28.05 -18.70 -12.00
CA ASP A 116 -28.45 -17.77 -10.92
C ASP A 116 -27.73 -16.41 -10.98
N CYS A 117 -27.16 -16.04 -12.13
CA CYS A 117 -26.40 -14.82 -12.28
C CYS A 117 -27.29 -13.58 -12.16
N THR A 118 -26.95 -12.68 -11.23
CA THR A 118 -27.69 -11.44 -10.99
C THR A 118 -27.47 -10.38 -12.09
N ILE A 119 -26.49 -10.59 -12.98
CA ILE A 119 -26.09 -9.60 -13.98
C ILE A 119 -26.79 -9.86 -15.31
N GLN A 120 -27.73 -8.97 -15.65
CA GLN A 120 -28.45 -9.01 -16.94
C GLN A 120 -27.75 -8.19 -18.04
N GLU A 121 -26.91 -7.22 -17.66
CA GLU A 121 -26.23 -6.34 -18.61
C GLU A 121 -25.23 -7.15 -19.48
N LYS A 122 -25.30 -7.00 -20.81
CA LYS A 122 -24.39 -7.68 -21.75
C LYS A 122 -22.93 -7.26 -21.57
N THR A 123 -22.69 -6.03 -21.10
CA THR A 123 -21.35 -5.44 -21.01
C THR A 123 -21.17 -4.66 -19.69
N PRO A 124 -21.07 -5.35 -18.55
CA PRO A 124 -20.93 -4.69 -17.26
C PRO A 124 -19.56 -4.00 -17.10
N LYS A 125 -19.53 -3.04 -16.17
CA LYS A 125 -18.28 -2.42 -15.70
C LYS A 125 -17.68 -3.25 -14.57
N GLY A 126 -16.37 -3.27 -14.47
CA GLY A 126 -15.64 -4.02 -13.45
C GLY A 126 -14.38 -3.30 -12.98
N ILE A 127 -13.74 -3.86 -11.96
CA ILE A 127 -12.43 -3.42 -11.45
C ILE A 127 -11.50 -4.63 -11.41
N ILE A 128 -10.26 -4.45 -11.85
CA ILE A 128 -9.22 -5.48 -11.73
C ILE A 128 -8.77 -5.55 -10.26
N VAL A 129 -8.79 -6.75 -9.70
CA VAL A 129 -8.42 -7.00 -8.30
C VAL A 129 -7.09 -7.76 -8.20
N ARG A 130 -6.91 -8.78 -9.04
CA ARG A 130 -5.69 -9.59 -9.08
C ARG A 130 -5.11 -9.63 -10.48
N ARG A 131 -3.78 -9.62 -10.56
CA ARG A 131 -3.02 -9.62 -11.81
C ARG A 131 -1.77 -10.50 -11.66
N LYS A 132 -1.55 -11.39 -12.64
CA LYS A 132 -0.36 -12.27 -12.75
C LYS A 132 0.93 -11.51 -13.03
N LYS A 133 0.85 -10.42 -13.78
CA LYS A 133 1.99 -9.54 -14.01
C LYS A 133 2.21 -8.65 -12.80
N GLU A 134 3.47 -8.58 -12.40
CA GLU A 134 3.93 -7.79 -11.26
C GLU A 134 3.51 -6.32 -11.36
N THR A 135 3.09 -5.75 -10.23
CA THR A 135 2.81 -4.32 -10.10
C THR A 135 3.78 -3.73 -9.09
N LYS A 136 4.51 -2.69 -9.53
CA LYS A 136 5.43 -1.95 -8.68
C LYS A 136 4.67 -0.97 -7.80
N ARG A 137 4.92 -1.01 -6.48
CA ARG A 137 4.38 -0.04 -5.52
C ARG A 137 5.30 1.16 -5.35
N LYS A 138 4.81 2.18 -4.64
CA LYS A 138 5.54 3.44 -4.39
C LYS A 138 6.77 3.25 -3.49
N ASP A 139 6.70 2.32 -2.54
CA ASP A 139 7.81 1.86 -1.69
C ASP A 139 8.86 1.05 -2.47
N GLY A 140 8.57 0.68 -3.72
CA GLY A 140 9.47 -0.07 -4.60
C GLY A 140 9.33 -1.59 -4.52
N SER A 141 8.51 -2.10 -3.61
CA SER A 141 8.15 -3.53 -3.59
C SER A 141 7.30 -3.92 -4.80
N TYR A 142 7.33 -5.20 -5.15
CA TYR A 142 6.56 -5.79 -6.25
C TYR A 142 5.50 -6.74 -5.70
N ILE A 143 4.28 -6.63 -6.21
CA ILE A 143 3.18 -7.56 -5.90
C ILE A 143 2.90 -8.40 -7.12
N LYS A 144 2.70 -9.70 -6.93
CA LYS A 144 2.25 -10.63 -7.95
C LYS A 144 1.19 -11.56 -7.37
N PHE A 145 0.15 -11.83 -8.15
CA PHE A 145 -0.89 -12.81 -7.81
C PHE A 145 -0.79 -14.04 -8.71
N ASP A 146 -1.40 -15.13 -8.28
CA ASP A 146 -1.43 -16.40 -9.03
C ASP A 146 -2.39 -16.36 -10.21
N ASP A 147 -3.47 -15.58 -10.13
CA ASP A 147 -4.51 -15.50 -11.15
C ASP A 147 -4.85 -14.05 -11.55
N ASN A 148 -5.50 -13.92 -12.70
CA ASN A 148 -6.07 -12.67 -13.17
C ASN A 148 -7.56 -12.64 -12.84
N ALA A 149 -7.97 -11.70 -12.00
CA ALA A 149 -9.34 -11.64 -11.54
C ALA A 149 -9.90 -10.21 -11.45
N PHE A 150 -11.21 -10.11 -11.63
CA PHE A 150 -11.95 -8.85 -11.58
C PHE A 150 -13.22 -8.99 -10.75
N VAL A 151 -13.80 -7.86 -10.37
CA VAL A 151 -15.08 -7.77 -9.66
C VAL A 151 -16.01 -6.82 -10.39
N ILE A 152 -17.31 -7.11 -10.41
CA ILE A 152 -18.31 -6.31 -11.11
C ILE A 152 -18.75 -5.11 -10.26
N ILE A 153 -18.84 -3.95 -10.92
CA ILE A 153 -19.26 -2.70 -10.31
C ILE A 153 -20.40 -2.04 -11.07
N SER A 154 -21.25 -1.32 -10.34
CA SER A 154 -22.25 -0.43 -10.91
C SER A 154 -22.31 0.86 -10.11
N LYS A 155 -22.36 2.01 -10.79
CA LYS A 155 -22.36 3.34 -10.16
C LYS A 155 -21.27 3.51 -9.07
N ASN A 156 -20.06 2.96 -9.32
CA ASN A 156 -18.90 2.93 -8.41
C ASN A 156 -19.11 2.17 -7.09
N LYS A 157 -20.13 1.31 -7.00
CA LYS A 157 -20.37 0.37 -5.91
C LYS A 157 -20.18 -1.06 -6.42
N LEU A 158 -19.75 -1.97 -5.56
CA LEU A 158 -19.75 -3.40 -5.88
C LEU A 158 -21.19 -3.86 -6.09
N LYS A 159 -21.45 -4.64 -7.13
CA LYS A 159 -22.74 -5.31 -7.30
C LYS A 159 -22.85 -6.58 -6.45
N ALA A 160 -21.70 -7.20 -6.18
CA ALA A 160 -21.59 -8.39 -5.37
C ALA A 160 -21.59 -8.07 -3.86
N THR A 161 -22.05 -9.04 -3.07
CA THR A 161 -22.07 -8.97 -1.61
C THR A 161 -20.73 -9.38 -1.00
N LYS A 162 -19.95 -10.26 -1.64
CA LYS A 162 -18.68 -10.75 -1.11
C LYS A 162 -17.65 -10.95 -2.21
N ILE A 163 -16.39 -10.68 -1.87
CA ILE A 163 -15.23 -10.92 -2.73
C ILE A 163 -14.55 -12.23 -2.32
N LYS A 164 -14.10 -13.00 -3.30
CA LYS A 164 -13.43 -14.28 -3.16
C LYS A 164 -11.91 -14.10 -3.23
N GLY A 165 -11.23 -14.57 -2.19
CA GLY A 165 -9.77 -14.60 -2.12
C GLY A 165 -9.13 -13.24 -1.79
N PRO A 166 -7.79 -13.15 -1.87
CA PRO A 166 -7.05 -11.96 -1.48
C PRO A 166 -7.30 -10.80 -2.47
N VAL A 167 -7.21 -9.59 -1.93
CA VAL A 167 -7.46 -8.33 -2.64
C VAL A 167 -6.31 -7.37 -2.34
N ALA A 168 -5.79 -6.72 -3.38
CA ALA A 168 -4.72 -5.75 -3.21
C ALA A 168 -5.24 -4.43 -2.62
N MET A 169 -4.45 -3.76 -1.78
CA MET A 169 -4.82 -2.48 -1.16
C MET A 169 -5.04 -1.37 -2.19
N GLU A 170 -4.36 -1.44 -3.33
CA GLU A 170 -4.42 -0.48 -4.43
C GLU A 170 -5.84 -0.35 -5.00
N THR A 171 -6.65 -1.39 -4.87
CA THR A 171 -8.04 -1.41 -5.33
C THR A 171 -8.95 -0.46 -4.54
N ARG A 172 -8.58 -0.10 -3.29
CA ARG A 172 -9.41 0.71 -2.38
C ARG A 172 -9.76 2.09 -2.93
N HIS A 173 -8.83 2.76 -3.63
CA HIS A 173 -9.05 4.13 -4.09
C HIS A 173 -10.09 4.24 -5.22
N ASN A 174 -10.42 3.12 -5.88
CA ASN A 174 -11.24 3.14 -7.10
C ASN A 174 -12.73 2.87 -6.85
N CYS A 175 -13.10 2.33 -5.68
CA CYS A 175 -14.48 2.04 -5.30
C CYS A 175 -14.73 2.38 -3.83
N LYS A 176 -15.78 3.18 -3.57
CA LYS A 176 -16.11 3.69 -2.24
C LYS A 176 -16.43 2.58 -1.23
N ASN A 177 -17.02 1.47 -1.68
CA ASN A 177 -17.51 0.41 -0.81
C ASN A 177 -16.53 -0.78 -0.66
N LEU A 178 -15.41 -0.79 -1.40
CA LEU A 178 -14.46 -1.91 -1.35
C LEU A 178 -13.79 -2.05 0.02
N ALA A 179 -13.65 -0.96 0.77
CA ALA A 179 -13.04 -0.96 2.10
C ALA A 179 -13.80 -1.86 3.10
N ARG A 180 -15.13 -1.98 3.00
CA ARG A 180 -15.94 -2.81 3.91
C ARG A 180 -15.75 -4.32 3.72
N TYR A 181 -15.21 -4.74 2.57
CA TYR A 181 -15.09 -6.16 2.21
C TYR A 181 -13.67 -6.69 2.30
N ILE A 182 -12.71 -5.80 2.60
CA ILE A 182 -11.28 -6.12 2.73
C ILE A 182 -10.87 -6.14 4.22
N PHE A 183 -11.71 -5.57 5.11
CA PHE A 183 -11.50 -5.47 6.55
C PHE A 183 -12.79 -5.84 7.30
#